data_AF-A0A0N4VTK1-F1
#
_entry.id   AF-A0A0N4VTK1-F1
#
_cell.length_a   1.000
_cell.length_b   1.000
_cell.length_c   1.000
_cell.angle_alpha   90.00
_cell.angle_beta   90.00
_cell.angle_gamma   90.00
#
_symmetry.space_group_name_H-M   'P 1'
#
loop_
_entity.id
_entity.type
_entity.pdbx_description
1 polymer ?
#
loop_
_entity_poly.entity_id
_entity_poly.type
_entity_poly.pdbx_seq_one_letter_code
_entity_poly.pdbx_strand_id
1 'polypeptide(L)'
;MAQGVAFEMTLMLVLVLSLLTTSVFSFSCKDQNNKDVDWFAVYKMPIEKGDNSVPGIGTGVAWYYLDSNKKGALLPSEKTLDDKDQAIAYTLNQFYEKRTDPTIFHIMYNDEPYNSTSSPLLDMLTSNRIDAATIQFGHTKGTMFFDGSDGVWLIHSVPKFPPPSHYEYPSSGHDYGQTMWCLSFPYSQLGKI
;
A
#
# COMPACT_ATOMS: atom_id res chain seq x y z
N MET A 1 16.83 -53.86 13.20
CA MET A 1 16.03 -53.22 12.13
C MET A 1 15.10 -52.12 12.66
N ALA A 2 14.28 -52.36 13.68
CA ALA A 2 13.30 -51.36 14.17
C ALA A 2 13.89 -50.03 14.67
N GLN A 3 15.06 -50.03 15.33
CA GLN A 3 15.70 -48.80 15.84
C GLN A 3 16.19 -47.86 14.72
N GLY A 4 16.61 -48.39 13.57
CA GLY A 4 17.06 -47.57 12.44
C GLY A 4 15.90 -46.83 11.76
N VAL A 5 14.74 -47.49 11.66
CA VAL A 5 13.52 -46.88 11.06
C VAL A 5 12.97 -45.74 11.92
N ALA A 6 13.04 -45.88 13.25
CA ALA A 6 12.64 -44.81 14.16
C ALA A 6 13.56 -43.58 14.07
N PHE A 7 14.88 -43.78 13.92
CA PHE A 7 15.83 -42.69 13.77
C PHE A 7 15.62 -41.91 12.47
N GLU A 8 15.43 -42.63 11.35
CA GLU A 8 15.12 -42.07 10.03
C GLU A 8 13.81 -41.26 10.04
N MET A 9 12.75 -41.80 10.66
CA MET A 9 11.46 -41.08 10.81
C MET A 9 11.58 -39.81 11.64
N THR A 10 12.37 -39.85 12.73
CA THR A 10 12.57 -38.68 13.60
C THR A 10 13.37 -37.60 12.89
N LEU A 11 14.39 -37.98 12.12
CA LEU A 11 15.20 -37.07 11.32
C LEU A 11 14.38 -36.40 10.20
N MET A 12 13.55 -37.17 9.49
CA MET A 12 12.60 -36.66 8.49
C MET A 12 11.59 -35.68 9.12
N LEU A 13 11.06 -35.98 10.31
CA LEU A 13 10.12 -35.09 11.00
C LEU A 13 10.80 -33.77 11.42
N VAL A 14 12.03 -33.81 11.92
CA VAL A 14 12.82 -32.62 12.25
C VAL A 14 13.14 -31.80 11.00
N LEU A 15 13.47 -32.44 9.88
CA LEU A 15 13.69 -31.77 8.59
C LEU A 15 12.42 -31.08 8.08
N VAL A 16 11.26 -31.74 8.13
CA VAL A 16 9.96 -31.16 7.75
C VAL A 16 9.57 -30.01 8.70
N LEU A 17 9.81 -30.13 10.00
CA LEU A 17 9.58 -29.05 10.97
C LEU A 17 10.55 -27.88 10.78
N SER A 18 11.77 -28.14 10.33
CA SER A 18 12.76 -27.11 10.01
C SER A 18 12.49 -26.41 8.67
N LEU A 19 11.85 -27.10 7.72
CA LEU A 19 11.36 -26.56 6.44
C LEU A 19 10.04 -25.79 6.58
N LEU A 20 9.31 -25.98 7.69
CA LEU A 20 8.28 -25.06 8.18
C LEU A 20 8.92 -23.79 8.78
N THR A 21 10.03 -23.31 8.20
CA THR A 21 10.55 -21.98 8.46
C THR A 21 9.39 -21.02 8.26
N THR A 22 9.02 -20.32 9.32
CA THR A 22 8.08 -19.21 9.27
C THR A 22 8.46 -18.33 8.10
N SER A 23 7.59 -18.25 7.08
CA SER A 23 7.70 -17.19 6.08
C SER A 23 7.70 -15.90 6.87
N VAL A 24 8.86 -15.26 6.98
CA VAL A 24 8.96 -13.93 7.56
C VAL A 24 8.18 -13.06 6.61
N PHE A 25 6.93 -12.77 6.99
CA PHE A 25 6.09 -11.87 6.25
C PHE A 25 6.78 -10.51 6.36
N SER A 26 7.30 -10.04 5.24
CA SER A 26 7.99 -8.78 5.12
C SER A 26 7.13 -7.87 4.25
N PHE A 27 6.87 -6.66 4.74
CA PHE A 27 6.15 -5.68 3.97
C PHE A 27 6.96 -5.21 2.76
N SER A 28 6.32 -5.26 1.59
CA SER A 28 6.90 -4.78 0.34
C SER A 28 5.81 -4.22 -0.58
N CYS A 29 6.17 -3.33 -1.50
CA CYS A 29 5.29 -2.97 -2.60
C CYS A 29 4.94 -4.22 -3.40
N LYS A 30 3.66 -4.39 -3.70
CA LYS A 30 3.16 -5.51 -4.52
C LYS A 30 2.89 -5.04 -5.94
N ASP A 31 3.25 -5.87 -6.91
CA ASP A 31 2.93 -5.64 -8.31
C ASP A 31 1.48 -5.98 -8.66
N GLN A 32 1.11 -5.82 -9.93
CA GLN A 32 -0.23 -6.18 -10.42
C GLN A 32 -0.58 -7.67 -10.29
N ASN A 33 0.37 -8.54 -9.92
CA ASN A 33 0.18 -9.98 -9.71
C ASN A 33 0.47 -10.39 -8.26
N ASN A 34 0.43 -9.45 -7.31
CA ASN A 34 0.72 -9.67 -5.90
C ASN A 34 2.14 -10.21 -5.61
N LYS A 35 3.13 -9.82 -6.42
CA LYS A 35 4.54 -10.16 -6.22
C LYS A 35 5.31 -8.95 -5.71
N ASP A 36 6.31 -9.22 -4.90
CA ASP A 36 7.17 -8.20 -4.30
C ASP A 36 7.97 -7.45 -5.39
N VAL A 37 8.00 -6.12 -5.27
CA VAL A 37 8.79 -5.21 -6.11
C VAL A 37 9.46 -4.15 -5.23
N ASP A 38 10.63 -3.67 -5.67
CA ASP A 38 11.35 -2.62 -4.95
C ASP A 38 10.59 -1.30 -4.97
N TRP A 39 9.93 -1.01 -6.10
CA TRP A 39 9.09 0.16 -6.27
C TRP A 39 8.13 -0.01 -7.45
N PHE A 40 7.05 0.75 -7.42
CA PHE A 40 6.19 0.99 -8.59
C PHE A 40 5.66 2.41 -8.65
N ALA A 41 5.44 2.91 -9.85
CA ALA A 41 4.86 4.22 -10.13
C ALA A 41 3.52 4.07 -10.87
N VAL A 42 2.60 4.98 -10.57
CA VAL A 42 1.25 5.02 -11.11
C VAL A 42 0.95 6.41 -11.68
N TYR A 43 0.31 6.43 -12.85
CA TYR A 43 -0.40 7.60 -13.36
C TYR A 43 -1.85 7.22 -13.65
N LYS A 44 -2.79 7.75 -12.87
CA LYS A 44 -4.22 7.63 -13.15
C LYS A 44 -4.66 8.73 -14.09
N MET A 45 -5.43 8.39 -15.12
CA MET A 45 -6.00 9.34 -16.07
C MET A 45 -7.18 10.10 -15.48
N PRO A 46 -7.42 11.38 -15.84
CA PRO A 46 -8.68 12.06 -15.56
C PRO A 46 -9.87 11.35 -16.22
N ILE A 47 -11.10 11.76 -15.88
CA ILE A 47 -12.30 11.23 -16.54
C ILE A 47 -12.32 11.65 -18.02
N GLU A 48 -12.26 10.68 -18.92
CA GLU A 48 -12.45 10.90 -20.37
C GLU A 48 -13.79 10.31 -20.80
N LYS A 49 -14.87 11.07 -20.67
CA LYS A 49 -16.24 10.58 -20.94
C LYS A 49 -16.37 10.07 -22.37
N GLY A 50 -16.83 8.84 -22.51
CA GLY A 50 -17.05 8.18 -23.81
C GLY A 50 -15.82 7.45 -24.36
N ASP A 51 -14.65 7.59 -23.73
CA ASP A 51 -13.50 6.75 -24.02
C ASP A 51 -13.65 5.38 -23.30
N ASN A 52 -13.32 4.32 -24.04
CA ASN A 52 -13.32 2.92 -23.58
C ASN A 52 -12.02 2.20 -23.98
N SER A 53 -10.96 2.94 -24.34
CA SER A 53 -9.67 2.41 -24.77
C SER A 53 -8.91 1.70 -23.64
N VAL A 54 -9.14 2.12 -22.39
CA VAL A 54 -8.55 1.55 -21.17
C VAL A 54 -9.67 1.29 -20.15
N PRO A 55 -9.65 0.15 -19.43
CA PRO A 55 -10.65 -0.13 -18.40
C PRO A 55 -10.80 1.01 -17.40
N GLY A 56 -12.02 1.52 -17.25
CA GLY A 56 -12.34 2.57 -16.27
C GLY A 56 -11.98 4.01 -16.67
N ILE A 57 -11.56 4.26 -17.92
CA ILE A 57 -11.14 5.61 -18.33
C ILE A 57 -12.32 6.59 -18.37
N GLY A 58 -13.47 6.15 -18.85
CA GLY A 58 -14.70 6.94 -18.85
C GLY A 58 -15.28 7.25 -17.46
N THR A 59 -14.79 6.58 -16.41
CA THR A 59 -15.19 6.80 -15.01
C THR A 59 -14.05 7.34 -14.15
N GLY A 60 -12.87 7.62 -14.73
CA GLY A 60 -11.73 8.20 -14.03
C GLY A 60 -11.02 7.24 -13.08
N VAL A 61 -11.03 5.94 -13.35
CA VAL A 61 -10.29 4.93 -12.57
C VAL A 61 -9.34 4.10 -13.42
N ALA A 62 -9.15 4.47 -14.68
CA ALA A 62 -8.07 3.98 -15.52
C ALA A 62 -6.73 4.51 -15.05
N TRP A 63 -5.74 3.65 -15.03
CA TRP A 63 -4.39 3.98 -14.59
C TRP A 63 -3.35 3.22 -15.38
N TYR A 64 -2.18 3.82 -15.43
CA TYR A 64 -1.00 3.27 -16.04
C TYR A 64 0.04 2.99 -14.95
N TYR A 65 0.85 1.98 -15.19
CA TYR A 65 1.70 1.35 -14.21
C TYR A 65 3.10 1.07 -14.76
N LEU A 66 4.10 1.25 -13.90
CA LEU A 66 5.50 0.91 -14.14
C LEU A 66 6.10 0.40 -12.84
N ASP A 67 6.93 -0.63 -12.91
CA ASP A 67 7.59 -1.18 -11.73
C ASP A 67 9.08 -1.46 -11.96
N SER A 68 9.78 -1.79 -10.88
CA SER A 68 11.20 -2.13 -10.87
C SER A 68 11.60 -3.32 -11.77
N ASN A 69 10.69 -4.24 -12.06
CA ASN A 69 10.91 -5.45 -12.86
C ASN A 69 10.55 -5.24 -14.35
N LYS A 70 9.63 -4.32 -14.67
CA LYS A 70 9.14 -4.04 -16.03
C LYS A 70 9.58 -2.66 -16.51
N LYS A 71 10.89 -2.48 -16.67
CA LYS A 71 11.49 -1.21 -17.11
C LYS A 71 11.16 -0.94 -18.60
N GLY A 72 10.70 0.26 -18.93
CA GLY A 72 10.69 0.75 -20.33
C GLY A 72 9.50 1.59 -20.77
N ALA A 73 8.31 1.34 -20.22
CA ALA A 73 7.13 2.16 -20.52
C ALA A 73 6.09 2.07 -19.40
N LEU A 74 5.38 3.16 -19.19
CA LEU A 74 4.18 3.20 -18.36
C LEU A 74 3.04 2.56 -19.19
N LEU A 75 2.53 1.41 -18.74
CA LEU A 75 1.53 0.63 -19.49
C LEU A 75 0.16 0.66 -18.81
N PRO A 76 -0.96 0.63 -19.55
CA PRO A 76 -2.28 0.61 -18.95
C PRO A 76 -2.47 -0.66 -18.11
N SER A 77 -3.03 -0.51 -16.93
CA SER A 77 -3.47 -1.64 -16.10
C SER A 77 -4.71 -2.30 -16.71
N GLU A 78 -4.79 -3.63 -16.63
CA GLU A 78 -5.99 -4.38 -17.01
C GLU A 78 -7.11 -4.27 -15.95
N LYS A 79 -6.73 -3.90 -14.72
CA LYS A 79 -7.62 -3.70 -13.57
C LYS A 79 -7.85 -2.22 -13.33
N THR A 80 -9.03 -1.84 -12.84
CA THR A 80 -9.30 -0.45 -12.45
C THR A 80 -8.75 -0.17 -11.04
N LEU A 81 -8.73 1.10 -10.63
CA LEU A 81 -8.43 1.43 -9.23
C LEU A 81 -9.54 1.02 -8.25
N ASP A 82 -10.76 0.71 -8.73
CA ASP A 82 -11.83 0.19 -7.86
C ASP A 82 -11.62 -1.30 -7.52
N ASP A 83 -10.83 -2.02 -8.32
CA ASP A 83 -10.53 -3.43 -8.10
C ASP A 83 -9.62 -3.64 -6.88
N LYS A 84 -9.87 -4.74 -6.15
CA LYS A 84 -9.02 -5.18 -5.03
C LYS A 84 -7.87 -6.09 -5.47
N ASP A 85 -7.91 -6.57 -6.70
CA ASP A 85 -6.93 -7.48 -7.28
C ASP A 85 -5.89 -6.72 -8.11
N GLN A 86 -5.19 -5.77 -7.49
CA GLN A 86 -4.17 -4.95 -8.15
C GLN A 86 -3.13 -4.39 -7.17
N ALA A 87 -2.03 -3.86 -7.72
CA ALA A 87 -0.81 -3.47 -7.02
C ALA A 87 -1.03 -2.65 -5.73
N ILE A 88 -1.83 -1.58 -5.78
CA ILE A 88 -2.09 -0.68 -4.65
C ILE A 88 -2.92 -1.40 -3.58
N ALA A 89 -3.96 -2.13 -3.98
CA ALA A 89 -4.79 -2.90 -3.05
C ALA A 89 -4.00 -4.02 -2.38
N TYR A 90 -3.24 -4.81 -3.14
CA TYR A 90 -2.34 -5.83 -2.61
C TYR A 90 -1.32 -5.25 -1.62
N THR A 91 -0.74 -4.09 -1.97
CA THR A 91 0.21 -3.39 -1.11
C THR A 91 -0.44 -3.01 0.22
N LEU A 92 -1.56 -2.29 0.20
CA LEU A 92 -2.25 -1.82 1.41
C LEU A 92 -2.88 -2.95 2.23
N ASN A 93 -3.28 -4.05 1.59
CA ASN A 93 -3.89 -5.20 2.27
C ASN A 93 -2.96 -5.84 3.29
N GLN A 94 -1.65 -5.82 3.04
CA GLN A 94 -0.66 -6.31 4.02
C GLN A 94 -0.79 -5.57 5.37
N PHE A 95 -0.97 -4.24 5.34
CA PHE A 95 -1.22 -3.46 6.56
C PHE A 95 -2.58 -3.79 7.17
N TYR A 96 -3.65 -3.87 6.37
CA TYR A 96 -5.00 -4.12 6.90
C TYR A 96 -5.09 -5.46 7.65
N GLU A 97 -4.42 -6.49 7.17
CA GLU A 97 -4.33 -7.81 7.83
C GLU A 97 -3.58 -7.76 9.17
N LYS A 98 -2.73 -6.76 9.37
CA LYS A 98 -1.89 -6.58 10.56
C LYS A 98 -2.25 -5.35 11.39
N ARG A 99 -3.34 -4.66 11.07
CA ARG A 99 -3.70 -3.35 11.66
C ARG A 99 -3.78 -3.35 13.19
N THR A 100 -4.15 -4.47 13.80
CA THR A 100 -4.28 -4.61 15.26
C THR A 100 -2.99 -5.09 15.94
N ASP A 101 -1.96 -5.39 15.18
CA ASP A 101 -0.67 -5.84 15.72
C ASP A 101 0.12 -4.62 16.25
N PRO A 102 0.40 -4.57 17.56
CA PRO A 102 1.07 -3.42 18.17
C PRO A 102 2.55 -3.28 17.78
N THR A 103 3.12 -4.28 17.10
CA THR A 103 4.51 -4.24 16.61
C THR A 103 4.63 -3.55 15.26
N ILE A 104 3.51 -3.32 14.56
CA ILE A 104 3.50 -2.67 13.25
C ILE A 104 3.43 -1.17 13.40
N PHE A 105 4.52 -0.50 13.03
CA PHE A 105 4.52 0.94 12.84
C PHE A 105 3.66 1.29 11.63
N HIS A 106 2.80 2.30 11.76
CA HIS A 106 2.07 2.84 10.61
C HIS A 106 1.71 4.31 10.78
N ILE A 107 1.63 5.01 9.66
CA ILE A 107 1.10 6.37 9.56
C ILE A 107 0.35 6.53 8.24
N MET A 108 -0.82 7.16 8.30
CA MET A 108 -1.55 7.65 7.14
C MET A 108 -1.63 9.16 7.28
N TYR A 109 -1.05 9.89 6.34
CA TYR A 109 -1.05 11.35 6.33
C TYR A 109 -1.74 11.83 5.06
N ASN A 110 -2.59 12.84 5.19
CA ASN A 110 -3.33 13.43 4.08
C ASN A 110 -3.85 14.79 4.59
N ASP A 111 -3.65 15.87 3.84
CA ASP A 111 -4.21 17.19 4.16
C ASP A 111 -5.75 17.21 4.04
N GLU A 112 -6.33 16.22 3.35
CA GLU A 112 -7.75 15.94 3.30
C GLU A 112 -8.01 14.46 3.66
N PRO A 113 -7.97 14.08 4.95
CA PRO A 113 -8.03 12.67 5.36
C PRO A 113 -9.40 12.03 5.14
N TYR A 114 -9.42 10.68 5.16
CA TYR A 114 -10.64 9.90 5.00
C TYR A 114 -11.69 10.25 6.08
N ASN A 115 -12.95 10.46 5.68
CA ASN A 115 -14.01 11.06 6.51
C ASN A 115 -14.27 10.39 7.87
N SER A 116 -13.83 9.15 8.09
CA SER A 116 -14.03 8.45 9.37
C SER A 116 -12.96 8.79 10.43
N THR A 117 -12.01 9.67 10.14
CA THR A 117 -11.01 10.11 11.12
C THR A 117 -11.45 11.38 11.84
N SER A 118 -12.58 11.34 12.55
CA SER A 118 -12.75 12.23 13.72
C SER A 118 -11.81 11.71 14.81
N SER A 119 -10.52 12.04 14.67
CA SER A 119 -9.54 11.74 15.69
C SER A 119 -9.59 12.86 16.71
N PRO A 120 -9.77 12.58 18.02
CA PRO A 120 -9.62 13.58 19.06
C PRO A 120 -8.26 14.30 18.98
N LEU A 121 -7.24 13.64 18.42
CA LEU A 121 -5.95 14.26 18.13
C LEU A 121 -6.04 15.23 16.94
N LEU A 122 -6.77 14.90 15.88
CA LEU A 122 -7.02 15.84 14.77
C LEU A 122 -7.85 17.02 15.24
N ASP A 123 -8.89 16.79 16.05
CA ASP A 123 -9.70 17.84 16.66
C ASP A 123 -8.87 18.67 17.65
N MET A 124 -8.00 18.08 18.46
CA MET A 124 -7.06 18.82 19.34
C MET A 124 -6.01 19.62 18.55
N LEU A 125 -5.47 19.04 17.47
CA LEU A 125 -4.50 19.71 16.60
C LEU A 125 -5.16 20.83 15.77
N THR A 126 -6.47 20.81 15.57
CA THR A 126 -7.23 21.79 14.78
C THR A 126 -8.04 22.79 15.60
N SER A 127 -8.40 22.48 16.84
CA SER A 127 -9.25 23.31 17.73
C SER A 127 -8.60 24.62 18.20
N ASN A 128 -7.27 24.71 18.21
CA ASN A 128 -6.53 25.95 18.50
C ASN A 128 -6.14 26.72 17.22
N ARG A 129 -6.63 26.32 16.05
CA ARG A 129 -6.34 27.01 14.79
C ARG A 129 -7.27 28.20 14.61
N ILE A 130 -6.95 29.29 15.30
CA ILE A 130 -7.22 30.66 14.83
C ILE A 130 -6.82 30.68 13.36
N ASP A 131 -7.72 31.06 12.43
CA ASP A 131 -7.57 31.42 10.99
C ASP A 131 -6.14 31.53 10.42
N ALA A 132 -5.31 30.52 10.64
CA ALA A 132 -3.96 30.41 10.15
C ALA A 132 -4.13 29.60 8.89
N ALA A 133 -4.15 30.33 7.78
CA ALA A 133 -4.25 29.80 6.44
C ALA A 133 -3.52 28.46 6.32
N THR A 134 -4.11 27.53 5.56
CA THR A 134 -3.66 26.20 5.15
C THR A 134 -2.18 26.06 4.76
N ILE A 135 -1.45 27.17 4.68
CA ILE A 135 -0.03 27.39 4.41
C ILE A 135 0.91 26.77 5.48
N GLN A 136 0.45 26.44 6.69
CA GLN A 136 1.33 25.90 7.75
C GLN A 136 1.58 24.37 7.70
N PHE A 137 0.87 23.62 6.86
CA PHE A 137 1.00 22.15 6.79
C PHE A 137 1.34 21.70 5.37
N GLY A 138 2.04 20.57 5.26
CA GLY A 138 2.35 20.01 3.96
C GLY A 138 1.09 19.56 3.23
N HIS A 139 0.91 20.00 1.98
CA HIS A 139 -0.05 19.43 1.03
C HIS A 139 0.46 18.10 0.50
N THR A 140 0.65 17.17 1.42
CA THR A 140 1.29 15.87 1.18
C THR A 140 0.39 14.76 1.68
N LYS A 141 0.40 13.65 0.95
CA LYS A 141 -0.45 12.50 1.24
C LYS A 141 0.32 11.22 1.05
N GLY A 142 0.06 10.24 1.89
CA GLY A 142 0.71 8.96 1.82
C GLY A 142 0.39 8.04 2.98
N THR A 143 0.86 6.82 2.83
CA THR A 143 0.73 5.75 3.81
C THR A 143 2.07 5.08 3.97
N MET A 144 2.47 4.88 5.21
CA MET A 144 3.71 4.19 5.54
C MET A 144 3.41 3.14 6.60
N PHE A 145 3.94 1.93 6.41
CA PHE A 145 3.83 0.86 7.40
C PHE A 145 5.07 -0.01 7.37
N PHE A 146 5.55 -0.39 8.55
CA PHE A 146 6.80 -1.11 8.75
C PHE A 146 6.62 -2.18 9.83
N ASP A 147 7.25 -3.33 9.59
CA ASP A 147 7.49 -4.36 10.60
C ASP A 147 8.94 -4.23 11.11
N GLY A 148 9.43 -5.23 11.87
CA GLY A 148 10.79 -5.22 12.41
C GLY A 148 11.92 -5.40 11.38
N SER A 149 11.59 -5.66 10.12
CA SER A 149 12.51 -5.95 9.02
C SER A 149 12.41 -4.94 7.88
N ASP A 150 11.21 -4.71 7.37
CA ASP A 150 10.94 -3.96 6.14
C ASP A 150 9.63 -3.17 6.24
N GLY A 151 9.35 -2.38 5.21
CA GLY A 151 8.17 -1.55 5.14
C GLY A 151 7.95 -0.94 3.77
N VAL A 152 6.79 -0.29 3.68
CA VAL A 152 6.32 0.38 2.48
C VAL A 152 6.12 1.86 2.77
N TRP A 153 6.50 2.70 1.83
CA TRP A 153 6.07 4.09 1.75
C TRP A 153 5.32 4.32 0.42
N LEU A 154 4.01 4.50 0.51
CA LEU A 154 3.13 4.85 -0.61
C LEU A 154 2.84 6.36 -0.57
N ILE A 155 3.41 7.09 -1.51
CA ILE A 155 3.21 8.54 -1.69
C ILE A 155 2.13 8.73 -2.77
N HIS A 156 1.18 9.64 -2.57
CA HIS A 156 0.14 9.90 -3.56
C HIS A 156 -0.41 11.33 -3.54
N SER A 157 -1.23 11.66 -4.55
CA SER A 157 -1.96 12.93 -4.64
C SER A 157 -3.46 12.84 -4.31
N VAL A 158 -3.98 11.64 -4.04
CA VAL A 158 -5.43 11.37 -3.88
C VAL A 158 -6.00 11.86 -2.52
N PRO A 159 -6.93 12.82 -2.49
CA PRO A 159 -7.62 13.22 -1.26
C PRO A 159 -8.48 12.07 -0.71
N LYS A 160 -8.65 12.01 0.61
CA LYS A 160 -9.48 11.03 1.33
C LYS A 160 -9.06 9.57 1.11
N PHE A 161 -7.79 9.34 0.78
CA PHE A 161 -7.20 8.01 0.57
C PHE A 161 -6.00 7.78 1.50
N PRO A 162 -5.75 6.54 1.92
CA PRO A 162 -6.68 5.40 1.90
C PRO A 162 -7.63 5.40 3.11
N PRO A 163 -8.72 4.63 3.09
CA PRO A 163 -9.47 4.31 4.30
C PRO A 163 -8.58 3.55 5.30
N PRO A 164 -8.81 3.72 6.62
CA PRO A 164 -7.94 3.16 7.63
C PRO A 164 -8.04 1.64 7.78
N SER A 165 -9.16 1.01 7.40
CA SER A 165 -9.44 -0.40 7.70
C SER A 165 -9.63 -1.31 6.49
N HIS A 166 -9.65 -0.77 5.29
CA HIS A 166 -9.91 -1.52 4.06
C HIS A 166 -9.48 -0.72 2.84
N TYR A 167 -9.28 -1.42 1.72
CA TYR A 167 -9.06 -0.77 0.43
C TYR A 167 -10.38 -0.28 -0.16
N GLU A 168 -10.43 0.99 -0.49
CA GLU A 168 -11.44 1.63 -1.34
C GLU A 168 -10.79 2.83 -2.03
N TYR A 169 -10.94 2.92 -3.35
CA TYR A 169 -10.51 4.10 -4.09
C TYR A 169 -11.59 5.18 -3.98
N PRO A 170 -11.28 6.40 -3.51
CA PRO A 170 -12.32 7.36 -3.18
C PRO A 170 -12.77 8.13 -4.43
N SER A 171 -14.03 8.54 -4.43
CA SER A 171 -14.61 9.39 -5.49
C SER A 171 -13.86 10.71 -5.72
N SER A 172 -13.20 11.26 -4.68
CA SER A 172 -12.31 12.43 -4.78
C SER A 172 -11.11 12.23 -5.71
N GLY A 173 -10.77 10.98 -6.04
CA GLY A 173 -9.71 10.64 -6.98
C GLY A 173 -10.14 10.53 -8.45
N HIS A 174 -11.44 10.62 -8.77
CA HIS A 174 -11.91 10.29 -10.12
C HIS A 174 -11.67 11.41 -11.13
N ASP A 175 -12.03 12.65 -10.81
CA ASP A 175 -12.11 13.74 -11.80
C ASP A 175 -10.77 14.07 -12.47
N TYR A 176 -9.70 14.17 -11.68
CA TYR A 176 -8.39 14.64 -12.14
C TYR A 176 -7.37 13.51 -12.27
N GLY A 177 -6.31 13.76 -13.05
CA GLY A 177 -5.15 12.89 -13.05
C GLY A 177 -4.52 12.79 -11.66
N GLN A 178 -4.03 11.61 -11.31
CA GLN A 178 -3.42 11.35 -10.00
C GLN A 178 -2.12 10.58 -10.18
N THR A 179 -1.16 10.80 -9.27
CA THR A 179 0.08 10.02 -9.22
C THR A 179 0.18 9.27 -7.91
N MET A 180 0.82 8.10 -7.98
CA MET A 180 1.24 7.37 -6.79
C MET A 180 2.61 6.76 -7.02
N TRP A 181 3.39 6.66 -5.94
CA TRP A 181 4.69 6.02 -5.94
C TRP A 181 4.83 5.18 -4.69
N CYS A 182 5.01 3.88 -4.87
CA CYS A 182 5.30 2.94 -3.79
C CYS A 182 6.79 2.64 -3.77
N LEU A 183 7.38 2.66 -2.57
CA LEU A 183 8.77 2.33 -2.29
C LEU A 183 8.84 1.28 -1.18
N SER A 184 9.55 0.19 -1.42
CA SER A 184 9.92 -0.81 -0.41
C SER A 184 11.22 -0.37 0.28
N PHE A 185 11.27 -0.43 1.61
CA PHE A 185 12.43 -0.04 2.40
C PHE A 185 12.73 -1.06 3.49
N PRO A 186 14.01 -1.32 3.79
CA PRO A 186 14.34 -1.99 5.04
C PRO A 186 14.07 -1.06 6.21
N TYR A 187 13.64 -1.61 7.35
CA TYR A 187 13.30 -0.89 8.58
C TYR A 187 14.41 0.07 9.04
N SER A 188 15.67 -0.29 8.78
CA SER A 188 16.84 0.56 9.04
C SER A 188 16.79 1.96 8.38
N GLN A 189 15.96 2.17 7.36
CA GLN A 189 15.78 3.48 6.72
C GLN A 189 14.65 4.31 7.32
N LEU A 190 13.76 3.73 8.15
CA LEU A 190 12.57 4.43 8.67
C LEU A 190 12.93 5.77 9.33
N GLY A 191 14.00 5.82 10.13
CA GLY A 191 14.42 7.06 10.80
C GLY A 191 15.06 8.12 9.90
N LYS A 192 15.24 7.85 8.61
CA LYS A 192 15.79 8.79 7.61
C LYS A 192 14.72 9.35 6.67
N ILE A 193 13.51 8.79 6.71
CA ILE A 193 12.32 9.25 6.01
C ILE A 193 11.70 10.39 6.83
#